data_AF-A0A7D5HTU1-F1
#
_entry.id   AF-A0A7D5HTU1-F1
#
_cell.length_a   1.000
_cell.length_b   1.000
_cell.length_c   1.000
_cell.angle_alpha   90.00
_cell.angle_beta   90.00
_cell.angle_gamma   90.00
#
_symmetry.space_group_name_H-M   'P 1'
#
loop_
_entity.id
_entity.type
_entity.pdbx_description
1 polymer ?
#
loop_
_entity_poly.entity_id
_entity_poly.type
_entity_poly.pdbx_seq_one_letter_code
_entity_poly.pdbx_strand_id
1 'polypeptide(L)'
;MARWRDTDSPTRTLAWAVGIALLVTGYVHVGVWGGVLPAFAPADVAVGALGGLAGGAVLAFAEAHEGLPAATGAWLVLLLTLCVGFVAGAALAPAAALALVVAAWATALGGALLRARTRAGGRT
;
A
#
# COMPACT_ATOMS: atom_id res chain seq x y z
N MET A 1 -27.12 0.53 -20.85
CA MET A 1 -27.13 -0.19 -19.56
C MET A 1 -25.93 -1.13 -19.52
N ALA A 2 -24.80 -0.65 -18.99
CA ALA A 2 -23.58 -1.45 -18.90
C ALA A 2 -23.68 -2.36 -17.66
N ARG A 3 -23.76 -3.68 -17.89
CA ARG A 3 -23.48 -4.69 -16.87
C ARG A 3 -22.03 -4.51 -16.41
N TRP A 4 -21.84 -3.75 -15.34
CA TRP A 4 -20.63 -3.87 -14.54
C TRP A 4 -20.60 -5.30 -14.01
N ARG A 5 -19.67 -6.10 -14.55
CA ARG A 5 -19.47 -7.47 -14.10
C ARG A 5 -19.07 -7.45 -12.62
N ASP A 6 -19.83 -8.20 -11.82
CA ASP A 6 -19.47 -8.69 -10.48
C ASP A 6 -18.20 -9.57 -10.49
N THR A 7 -17.08 -9.10 -11.06
CA THR A 7 -15.84 -9.89 -11.20
C THR A 7 -14.73 -9.50 -10.24
N ASP A 8 -14.91 -8.45 -9.45
CA ASP A 8 -14.01 -8.16 -8.34
C ASP A 8 -14.60 -8.74 -7.07
N SER A 9 -14.45 -10.06 -6.93
CA SER A 9 -14.70 -10.67 -5.63
C SER A 9 -13.82 -9.92 -4.62
N PRO A 10 -14.37 -9.45 -3.51
CA PRO A 10 -13.62 -8.63 -2.56
C PRO A 10 -12.41 -9.38 -2.00
N THR A 11 -12.47 -10.71 -1.98
CA THR A 11 -11.35 -11.61 -1.68
C THR A 11 -10.22 -11.49 -2.71
N ARG A 12 -10.55 -11.41 -4.01
CA ARG A 12 -9.58 -11.26 -5.09
C ARG A 12 -8.88 -9.91 -5.04
N THR A 13 -9.62 -8.82 -4.78
CA THR A 13 -9.03 -7.49 -4.67
C THR A 13 -8.14 -7.37 -3.42
N LEU A 14 -8.53 -7.99 -2.30
CA LEU A 14 -7.68 -8.07 -1.10
C LEU A 14 -6.41 -8.88 -1.40
N ALA A 15 -6.54 -10.03 -2.06
CA ALA A 15 -5.39 -10.84 -2.45
C ALA A 15 -4.41 -10.07 -3.35
N TRP A 16 -4.92 -9.23 -4.27
CA TRP A 16 -4.09 -8.32 -5.07
C TRP A 16 -3.38 -7.26 -4.22
N ALA A 17 -4.09 -6.58 -3.33
CA ALA A 17 -3.50 -5.55 -2.47
C ALA A 17 -2.41 -6.13 -1.55
N VAL A 18 -2.64 -7.31 -0.98
CA VAL A 18 -1.66 -8.05 -0.18
C VAL A 18 -0.48 -8.51 -1.04
N GLY A 19 -0.74 -9.05 -2.23
CA GLY A 19 0.31 -9.44 -3.18
C GLY A 19 1.22 -8.27 -3.55
N ILE A 20 0.64 -7.10 -3.80
CA ILE A 20 1.40 -5.87 -4.08
C ILE A 20 2.21 -5.42 -2.85
N ALA A 21 1.63 -5.45 -1.65
CA ALA A 21 2.38 -5.11 -0.43
C ALA A 21 3.59 -6.03 -0.22
N LEU A 22 3.44 -7.32 -0.52
CA LEU A 22 4.55 -8.28 -0.50
C LEU A 22 5.61 -7.96 -1.55
N LEU A 23 5.20 -7.61 -2.78
CA LEU A 23 6.13 -7.22 -3.85
C LEU A 23 6.90 -5.94 -3.49
N VAL A 24 6.23 -4.93 -2.95
CA VAL A 24 6.87 -3.69 -2.45
C VAL A 24 7.88 -4.03 -1.35
N THR A 25 7.49 -4.88 -0.41
CA THR A 25 8.38 -5.31 0.69
C THR A 25 9.61 -6.05 0.15
N GLY A 26 9.42 -6.99 -0.77
CA GLY A 26 10.50 -7.74 -1.41
C GLY A 26 11.43 -6.84 -2.23
N TYR A 27 10.87 -5.90 -2.99
CA TYR A 27 11.65 -4.93 -3.76
C TYR A 27 12.47 -4.01 -2.85
N VAL A 28 11.87 -3.48 -1.78
CA VAL A 28 12.61 -2.66 -0.80
C VAL A 28 13.71 -3.48 -0.13
N HIS A 29 13.40 -4.70 0.30
CA HIS A 29 14.39 -5.55 0.97
C HIS A 29 15.56 -5.92 0.05
N VAL A 30 15.30 -6.42 -1.16
CA VAL A 30 16.35 -6.90 -2.07
C VAL A 30 16.99 -5.75 -2.85
N GLY A 31 16.18 -4.85 -3.40
CA GLY A 31 16.62 -3.79 -4.32
C GLY A 31 17.08 -2.50 -3.65
N VAL A 32 16.52 -2.15 -2.48
CA VAL A 32 16.90 -0.91 -1.77
C VAL A 32 17.88 -1.20 -0.62
N TRP A 33 17.62 -2.26 0.15
CA TRP A 33 18.46 -2.63 1.29
C TRP A 33 19.52 -3.70 0.99
N GLY A 34 19.57 -4.21 -0.24
CA GLY A 34 20.58 -5.20 -0.65
C GLY A 34 20.46 -6.55 0.08
N GLY A 35 19.26 -6.90 0.55
CA GLY A 35 18.99 -8.13 1.30
C GLY A 35 19.32 -8.06 2.79
N VAL A 36 19.76 -6.91 3.31
CA VAL A 36 20.13 -6.74 4.72
C VAL A 36 19.35 -5.59 5.33
N LEU A 37 18.64 -5.83 6.44
CA LEU A 37 17.94 -4.77 7.16
C LEU A 37 18.93 -3.72 7.67
N PRO A 38 18.80 -2.44 7.26
CA PRO A 38 19.69 -1.39 7.75
C PRO A 38 19.40 -1.09 9.22
N ALA A 39 20.42 -0.61 9.94
CA ALA A 39 20.23 -0.10 11.29
C ALA A 39 19.50 1.25 11.22
N PHE A 40 18.24 1.28 11.66
CA PHE A 40 17.44 2.50 11.71
C PHE A 40 17.62 3.22 13.04
N ALA A 41 17.74 4.55 13.01
CA ALA A 41 17.52 5.33 14.22
C ALA A 41 16.03 5.27 14.59
N PRO A 42 15.66 5.27 15.89
CA PRO A 42 14.25 5.25 16.31
C PRO A 42 13.41 6.37 15.68
N ALA A 43 14.01 7.55 15.49
CA ALA A 43 13.37 8.68 14.82
C ALA A 43 13.03 8.37 13.34
N ASP A 44 13.93 7.72 12.61
CA ASP A 44 13.70 7.36 11.20
C ASP A 44 12.59 6.31 11.06
N VAL A 45 12.53 5.36 12.01
CA VAL A 45 11.42 4.39 12.09
C VAL A 45 10.10 5.11 12.34
N ALA A 46 10.07 6.05 13.29
CA ALA A 46 8.86 6.79 13.62
C ALA A 46 8.37 7.65 12.44
N VAL A 47 9.27 8.38 11.79
CA VAL A 47 8.94 9.21 10.62
C VAL A 47 8.47 8.34 9.45
N GLY A 48 9.17 7.24 9.16
CA GLY A 48 8.79 6.31 8.12
C GLY A 48 7.43 5.67 8.37
N ALA A 49 7.18 5.19 9.59
CA ALA A 49 5.92 4.57 9.96
C ALA A 49 4.74 5.55 9.91
N LEU A 50 4.90 6.75 10.48
CA LEU A 50 3.85 7.77 10.49
C LEU A 50 3.55 8.28 9.08
N GLY A 51 4.60 8.55 8.28
CA GLY A 51 4.45 8.98 6.89
C GLY A 51 3.77 7.90 6.03
N GLY A 52 4.16 6.64 6.21
CA GLY A 52 3.54 5.51 5.51
C GLY A 52 2.08 5.30 5.91
N LEU A 53 1.76 5.38 7.20
CA LEU A 53 0.38 5.26 7.69
C LEU A 53 -0.50 6.38 7.13
N ALA A 54 -0.02 7.63 7.18
CA ALA A 54 -0.76 8.78 6.65
C ALA A 54 -1.00 8.62 5.13
N GLY A 55 0.04 8.28 4.36
CA GLY A 55 -0.08 8.08 2.91
C GLY A 55 -1.01 6.94 2.54
N GLY A 56 -0.89 5.78 3.22
CA GLY A 56 -1.76 4.63 2.96
C GLY A 56 -3.22 4.87 3.37
N ALA A 57 -3.46 5.62 4.46
CA ALA A 57 -4.80 6.00 4.86
C ALA A 57 -5.47 6.95 3.86
N VAL A 58 -4.73 7.93 3.33
CA VAL A 58 -5.22 8.85 2.28
C VAL A 58 -5.60 8.08 1.01
N LEU A 59 -4.76 7.12 0.58
CA LEU A 59 -5.06 6.29 -0.59
C LEU A 59 -6.28 5.40 -0.37
N ALA A 60 -6.38 4.73 0.79
CA ALA A 60 -7.55 3.92 1.12
C ALA A 60 -8.83 4.75 1.20
N PHE A 61 -8.74 6.00 1.67
CA PHE A 61 -9.85 6.94 1.69
C PHE A 61 -10.27 7.37 0.28
N ALA A 62 -9.30 7.74 -0.58
CA ALA A 62 -9.54 8.09 -1.98
C ALA A 62 -10.20 6.94 -2.75
N GLU A 63 -9.75 5.70 -2.56
CA GLU A 63 -10.40 4.52 -3.15
C GLU A 63 -11.87 4.40 -2.74
N ALA A 64 -12.18 4.65 -1.47
CA ALA A 64 -13.52 4.48 -0.95
C ALA A 64 -14.48 5.63 -1.28
N HIS A 65 -13.98 6.83 -1.56
CA HIS A 65 -14.82 8.01 -1.85
C HIS A 65 -14.89 8.37 -3.32
N GLU A 66 -13.81 8.17 -4.07
CA GLU A 66 -13.77 8.48 -5.50
C GLU A 66 -14.19 7.29 -6.38
N GLY A 67 -14.54 6.15 -5.77
CA GLY A 67 -14.98 4.96 -6.52
C GLY A 67 -13.87 4.35 -7.37
N LEU A 68 -12.61 4.64 -7.05
CA LEU A 68 -11.47 4.03 -7.73
C LEU A 68 -11.44 2.53 -7.43
N PRO A 69 -10.95 1.69 -8.36
CA PRO A 69 -10.76 0.28 -8.10
C PRO A 69 -9.91 0.11 -6.84
N ALA A 70 -10.36 -0.69 -5.88
CA ALA A 70 -9.73 -0.81 -4.55
C ALA A 70 -8.38 -1.57 -4.52
N ALA A 71 -7.71 -1.66 -5.68
CA ALA A 71 -6.33 -2.09 -5.86
C ALA A 71 -5.45 -0.97 -6.44
N THR A 72 -6.04 0.18 -6.81
CA THR A 72 -5.37 1.30 -7.45
C THR A 72 -4.41 1.99 -6.49
N GLY A 73 -4.76 2.15 -5.22
CA GLY A 73 -3.89 2.69 -4.18
C GLY A 73 -2.67 1.81 -3.94
N ALA A 74 -2.87 0.48 -3.83
CA ALA A 74 -1.76 -0.46 -3.73
C ALA A 74 -0.86 -0.40 -4.98
N TRP A 75 -1.44 -0.33 -6.17
CA TRP A 75 -0.72 -0.16 -7.43
C TRP A 75 0.04 1.16 -7.52
N LEU A 76 -0.54 2.27 -7.05
CA LEU A 76 0.12 3.57 -6.99
C LEU A 76 1.31 3.52 -6.03
N VAL A 77 1.20 2.84 -4.89
CA VAL A 77 2.33 2.61 -3.98
C VAL A 77 3.41 1.78 -4.65
N LEU A 78 3.05 0.71 -5.38
CA LEU A 78 4.02 -0.09 -6.14
C LEU A 78 4.72 0.74 -7.21
N LEU A 79 3.96 1.51 -8.01
CA LEU A 79 4.49 2.37 -9.05
C LEU A 79 5.42 3.44 -8.46
N LEU A 80 4.99 4.11 -7.38
CA LEU A 80 5.83 5.06 -6.65
C LEU A 80 7.11 4.40 -6.15
N THR A 81 7.01 3.19 -5.58
CA THR A 81 8.18 2.43 -5.11
C THR A 81 9.16 2.14 -6.26
N LEU A 82 8.66 1.71 -7.42
CA LEU A 82 9.47 1.43 -8.60
C LEU A 82 10.09 2.70 -9.19
N CYS A 83 9.30 3.79 -9.31
CA CYS A 83 9.78 5.08 -9.80
C CYS A 83 10.85 5.65 -8.86
N VAL A 84 10.62 5.61 -7.56
CA VAL A 84 11.56 6.08 -6.55
C VAL A 84 12.81 5.22 -6.56
N GLY A 85 12.70 3.89 -6.65
CA GLY A 85 13.86 3.01 -6.74
C GLY A 85 14.66 3.19 -8.04
N PHE A 86 13.99 3.46 -9.16
CA PHE A 86 14.64 3.75 -10.45
C PHE A 86 15.34 5.12 -10.45
N VAL A 87 14.68 6.16 -9.95
CA VAL A 87 15.21 7.54 -9.91
C VAL A 87 16.29 7.70 -8.84
N ALA A 88 16.15 7.05 -7.69
CA ALA A 88 17.07 7.20 -6.57
C ALA A 88 18.37 6.41 -6.73
N GLY A 89 18.49 5.50 -7.71
CA GLY A 89 19.76 4.85 -8.08
C GLY A 89 20.58 4.32 -6.89
N ALA A 90 19.93 3.70 -5.89
CA ALA A 90 20.47 3.19 -4.62
C ALA A 90 20.55 4.15 -3.40
N ALA A 91 20.15 5.42 -3.49
CA ALA A 91 20.22 6.38 -2.38
C ALA A 91 18.87 6.71 -1.71
N LEU A 92 17.93 5.75 -1.66
CA LEU A 92 16.67 5.99 -0.96
C LEU A 92 16.91 5.99 0.55
N ALA A 93 16.56 7.09 1.22
CA ALA A 93 16.66 7.18 2.67
C ALA A 93 15.89 6.01 3.32
N PRO A 94 16.46 5.32 4.33
CA PRO A 94 15.83 4.16 4.95
C PRO A 94 14.41 4.45 5.46
N ALA A 95 14.17 5.65 6.01
CA ALA A 95 12.85 6.11 6.45
C ALA A 95 11.82 6.15 5.31
N ALA A 96 12.22 6.57 4.10
CA ALA A 96 11.34 6.64 2.94
C ALA A 96 11.01 5.23 2.40
N ALA A 97 12.00 4.33 2.40
CA ALA A 97 11.81 2.93 2.03
C ALA A 97 10.81 2.24 2.98
N LEU A 98 10.95 2.48 4.29
CA LEU A 98 10.01 2.00 5.30
C LEU A 98 8.61 2.59 5.12
N ALA A 99 8.51 3.89 4.82
CA ALA A 99 7.23 4.56 4.58
C ALA A 99 6.45 3.93 3.43
N LEU A 100 7.12 3.53 2.34
CA LEU A 100 6.47 2.86 1.21
C LEU A 100 5.90 1.49 1.60
N VAL A 101 6.67 0.69 2.36
CA VAL A 101 6.20 -0.61 2.87
C VAL A 101 4.98 -0.42 3.77
N VAL A 102 5.06 0.51 4.73
CA VAL A 102 3.96 0.78 5.66
C VAL A 102 2.73 1.32 4.91
N ALA A 103 2.91 2.19 3.92
CA ALA A 103 1.82 2.69 3.08
C ALA A 103 1.14 1.56 2.29
N ALA A 104 1.89 0.62 1.73
CA ALA A 104 1.32 -0.51 0.98
C ALA A 104 0.43 -1.38 1.89
N TRP A 105 0.91 -1.72 3.08
CA TRP A 105 0.15 -2.49 4.07
C TRP A 105 -1.05 -1.72 4.62
N ALA A 106 -0.88 -0.44 4.94
CA ALA A 106 -1.96 0.42 5.42
C ALA A 106 -3.07 0.57 4.38
N THR A 107 -2.72 0.68 3.10
CA THR A 107 -3.70 0.73 2.00
C THR A 107 -4.47 -0.59 1.89
N ALA A 108 -3.78 -1.74 1.94
CA ALA A 108 -4.41 -3.06 1.89
C ALA A 108 -5.37 -3.29 3.07
N LEU A 109 -4.94 -2.95 4.28
CA LEU A 109 -5.74 -3.08 5.51
C LEU A 109 -6.91 -2.08 5.54
N GLY A 110 -6.69 -0.83 5.16
CA GLY A 110 -7.73 0.20 5.08
C GLY A 110 -8.83 -0.21 4.10
N GLY A 111 -8.45 -0.69 2.91
CA GLY A 111 -9.38 -1.23 1.93
C GLY A 111 -10.15 -2.46 2.44
N ALA A 112 -9.53 -3.32 3.26
CA ALA A 112 -10.19 -4.47 3.87
C ALA A 112 -11.24 -4.03 4.92
N LEU A 113 -10.88 -3.09 5.79
CA LEU A 113 -11.72 -2.59 6.88
C LEU A 113 -12.94 -1.81 6.36
N LEU A 114 -12.75 -0.94 5.36
CA LEU A 114 -13.84 -0.20 4.72
C LEU A 114 -14.86 -1.14 4.09
N ARG A 115 -14.39 -2.22 3.44
CA ARG A 115 -15.26 -3.25 2.85
C ARG A 115 -15.95 -4.14 3.88
N ALA A 116 -15.33 -4.39 5.03
CA ALA A 116 -15.97 -5.11 6.13
C ALA A 116 -17.12 -4.27 6.73
N ARG A 117 -16.94 -2.95 6.87
CA ARG A 117 -17.99 -2.04 7.37
C ARG A 117 -19.19 -1.93 6.44
N THR A 118 -18.98 -1.82 5.13
CA THR A 118 -20.11 -1.74 4.17
C THR A 118 -20.98 -2.99 4.18
N ARG A 119 -20.40 -4.20 4.38
CA ARG A 119 -21.18 -5.43 4.54
C ARG A 119 -21.95 -5.51 5.86
N ALA A 120 -21.44 -4.90 6.92
CA ALA A 120 -22.10 -4.88 8.22
C ALA A 120 -23.30 -3.91 8.23
N GLY A 121 -23.21 -2.78 7.52
CA GLY A 121 -24.28 -1.78 7.44
C GLY A 121 -25.45 -2.14 6.52
N GLY A 122 -25.27 -3.05 5.55
CA GLY A 122 -26.35 -3.48 4.63
C GLY A 122 -27.29 -4.56 5.19
N ARG A 123 -27.25 -4.83 6.50
CA ARG A 123 -28.06 -5.87 7.17
C ARG A 123 -29.17 -5.32 8.08
N THR A 124 -29.41 -4.02 8.05
CA THR A 124 -30.50 -3.33 8.77
C THR A 124 -31.54 -2.83 7.79
#